data_AF-A0A7V0XUF6-F1
#
_entry.id   AF-A0A7V0XUF6-F1
#
_cell.length_a   1.000
_cell.length_b   1.000
_cell.length_c   1.000
_cell.angle_alpha   90.00
_cell.angle_beta   90.00
_cell.angle_gamma   90.00
#
_symmetry.space_group_name_H-M   'P 1'
#
loop_
_entity.id
_entity.type
_entity.pdbx_description
1 polymer ?
#
loop_
_entity_poly.entity_id
_entity_poly.type
_entity_poly.pdbx_seq_one_letter_code
_entity_poly.pdbx_strand_id
1 'polypeptide(L)'
;MKTLKTFLFLLWSVALFFSLGMLKSQRDQIFDLQIALEKAETNLVQMETSIEQSQSELGKQAQSINQILASLADLAKETEVYKAKHIQEVGLNTWQELGNFNFLTSIGYLELPLLRKSDYFEIQLTIGEQNAFFLLDTGASQTVMDIERAERFESVILEESQTTVNYSGIGGQSSSTQVATISKLAIGDISEQNRQMHLVDLGHINTMLQDHSAYPIDG
;
A
#
# COMPACT_ATOMS: atom_id res chain seq x y z
N MET A 1 60.89 -9.85 88.71
CA MET A 1 61.48 -8.85 87.78
C MET A 1 61.80 -9.42 86.38
N LYS A 2 62.38 -10.64 86.27
CA LYS A 2 62.64 -11.26 84.95
C LYS A 2 61.36 -11.59 84.17
N THR A 3 60.34 -12.16 84.81
CA THR A 3 59.06 -12.59 84.19
C THR A 3 58.25 -11.44 83.57
N LEU A 4 58.22 -10.27 84.21
CA LEU A 4 57.50 -9.10 83.69
C LEU A 4 58.18 -8.52 82.43
N LYS A 5 59.52 -8.53 82.38
CA LYS A 5 60.28 -8.09 81.20
C LYS A 5 60.06 -9.02 80.01
N THR A 6 60.01 -10.33 80.23
CA THR A 6 59.68 -11.29 79.17
C THR A 6 58.24 -11.12 78.67
N PHE A 7 57.29 -10.87 79.58
CA PHE A 7 55.89 -10.64 79.21
C PHE A 7 55.71 -9.36 78.38
N LEU A 8 56.32 -8.24 78.79
CA LEU A 8 56.30 -7.00 78.01
C LEU A 8 56.99 -7.14 76.65
N PHE A 9 58.10 -7.87 76.58
CA PHE A 9 58.79 -8.15 75.31
C PHE A 9 57.92 -8.99 74.36
N LEU A 10 57.19 -9.97 74.89
CA LEU A 10 56.26 -10.79 74.11
C LEU A 10 55.09 -9.93 73.59
N LEU A 11 54.50 -9.09 74.44
CA LEU A 11 53.43 -8.15 74.07
C LEU A 11 53.87 -7.16 72.99
N TRP A 12 55.07 -6.60 73.13
CA TRP A 12 55.64 -5.69 72.13
C TRP A 12 55.92 -6.41 70.80
N SER A 13 56.45 -7.64 70.86
CA SER A 13 56.70 -8.45 69.67
C SER A 13 55.39 -8.81 68.94
N VAL A 14 54.34 -9.19 69.68
CA VAL A 14 53.01 -9.48 69.11
C VAL A 14 52.40 -8.22 68.48
N ALA A 15 52.50 -7.07 69.14
CA ALA A 15 52.01 -5.79 68.60
C ALA A 15 52.77 -5.37 67.33
N LEU A 16 54.09 -5.59 67.27
CA LEU A 16 54.91 -5.31 66.10
C LEU A 16 54.55 -6.23 64.92
N PHE A 17 54.37 -7.53 65.16
CA PHE A 17 53.92 -8.48 64.15
C PHE A 17 52.54 -8.13 63.59
N PHE A 18 51.61 -7.72 64.45
CA PHE A 18 50.27 -7.29 64.03
C PHE A 18 50.31 -6.01 63.18
N SER A 19 51.13 -5.03 63.58
CA SER A 19 51.36 -3.78 62.84
C SER A 19 51.98 -4.00 61.47
N LEU A 20 53.03 -4.84 61.38
CA LEU A 20 53.66 -5.24 60.12
C LEU A 20 52.68 -5.99 59.20
N GLY A 21 51.83 -6.86 59.77
CA GLY A 21 50.77 -7.54 59.04
C GLY A 21 49.74 -6.56 58.46
N MET A 22 49.31 -5.56 59.24
CA MET A 22 48.42 -4.49 58.76
C MET A 22 49.05 -3.67 57.64
N LEU A 23 50.32 -3.26 57.77
CA LEU A 23 51.03 -2.50 56.74
C LEU A 23 51.17 -3.28 55.44
N LYS A 24 51.45 -4.60 55.52
CA LYS A 24 51.49 -5.48 54.35
C LYS A 24 50.11 -5.56 53.67
N SER A 25 49.05 -5.74 54.45
CA SER A 25 47.67 -5.79 53.93
C SER A 25 47.26 -4.49 53.25
N GLN A 26 47.60 -3.33 53.81
CA GLN A 26 47.34 -2.03 53.20
C GLN A 26 48.12 -1.84 51.88
N ARG A 27 49.39 -2.27 51.86
CA ARG A 27 50.20 -2.23 50.64
C ARG A 27 49.61 -3.10 49.53
N ASP A 28 49.17 -4.30 49.86
CA ASP A 28 48.58 -5.22 48.89
C ASP A 28 47.23 -4.65 48.35
N GLN A 29 46.41 -4.02 49.20
CA GLN A 29 45.21 -3.28 48.76
C GLN A 29 45.54 -2.10 47.84
N ILE A 30 46.58 -1.32 48.13
CA ILE A 30 47.02 -0.22 47.27
C ILE A 30 47.46 -0.75 45.90
N PHE A 31 48.18 -1.87 45.87
CA PHE A 31 48.62 -2.49 44.62
C PHE A 31 47.43 -2.98 43.77
N ASP A 32 46.44 -3.63 44.39
CA ASP A 32 45.22 -4.05 43.68
C ASP A 32 44.44 -2.84 43.14
N LEU A 33 44.36 -1.74 43.89
CA LEU A 33 43.76 -0.49 43.45
C LEU A 33 44.51 0.14 42.27
N GLN A 34 45.84 0.07 42.25
CA GLN A 34 46.65 0.57 41.13
C GLN A 34 46.36 -0.23 39.84
N ILE A 35 46.27 -1.56 39.94
CA ILE A 35 45.90 -2.42 38.80
C ILE A 35 44.47 -2.10 38.31
N ALA A 36 43.54 -1.90 39.24
CA ALA A 36 42.16 -1.55 38.89
C ALA A 36 42.08 -0.18 38.20
N LEU A 37 42.87 0.80 38.65
CA LEU A 37 42.97 2.12 38.05
C LEU A 37 43.53 2.06 36.62
N GLU A 38 44.63 1.33 36.41
CA GLU A 38 45.22 1.16 35.07
C GLU A 38 44.25 0.51 34.07
N LYS A 39 43.47 -0.48 34.53
CA LYS A 39 42.41 -1.10 33.72
C LYS A 39 41.29 -0.10 33.40
N ALA A 40 40.89 0.73 34.37
CA ALA A 40 39.86 1.74 34.16
C ALA A 40 40.32 2.81 33.16
N GLU A 41 41.57 3.27 33.26
CA GLU A 41 42.19 4.21 32.30
C GLU A 41 42.23 3.61 30.88
N THR A 42 42.63 2.34 30.76
CA THR A 42 42.64 1.65 29.46
C THR A 42 41.23 1.55 28.85
N ASN A 43 40.22 1.23 29.67
CA ASN A 43 38.83 1.17 29.22
C ASN A 43 38.30 2.54 28.79
N LEU A 44 38.67 3.61 29.51
CA LEU A 44 38.29 4.98 29.14
C LEU A 44 38.84 5.36 27.76
N VAL A 45 40.12 5.08 27.48
CA VAL A 45 40.73 5.34 26.17
C VAL A 45 40.04 4.55 25.05
N GLN A 46 39.68 3.29 25.30
CA GLN A 46 38.94 2.47 24.34
C GLN A 46 37.52 3.02 24.09
N MET A 47 36.84 3.49 25.14
CA MET A 47 35.53 4.14 25.01
C MET A 47 35.61 5.43 24.22
N GLU A 48 36.60 6.30 24.49
CA GLU A 48 36.83 7.53 23.74
C GLU A 48 37.05 7.24 22.25
N THR A 49 37.90 6.26 21.93
CA THR A 49 38.14 5.83 20.55
C THR A 49 36.86 5.34 19.87
N SER A 50 36.03 4.57 20.59
CA SER A 50 34.76 4.04 20.06
C SER A 50 33.72 5.15 19.83
N ILE A 51 33.72 6.18 20.69
CA ILE A 51 32.87 7.38 20.54
C ILE A 51 33.30 8.17 19.30
N GLU A 52 34.59 8.41 19.09
CA GLU A 52 35.10 9.11 17.91
C GLU A 52 34.75 8.38 16.61
N GLN A 53 34.88 7.05 16.59
CA GLN A 53 34.48 6.23 15.45
C GLN A 53 32.98 6.35 15.17
N SER A 54 32.16 6.29 16.21
CA SER A 54 30.70 6.41 16.08
C SER A 54 30.28 7.81 15.58
N GLN A 55 30.93 8.87 16.06
CA GLN A 55 30.70 10.24 15.59
C GLN A 55 31.08 10.41 14.12
N SER A 56 32.19 9.80 13.69
CA SER A 56 32.61 9.79 12.28
C SER A 56 31.59 9.10 11.38
N GLU A 57 31.08 7.93 11.77
CA GLU A 57 30.04 7.22 11.01
C GLU A 57 28.72 7.99 10.95
N LEU A 58 28.28 8.61 12.05
CA LEU A 58 27.11 9.48 12.06
C LEU A 58 27.28 10.68 11.11
N GLY A 59 28.50 11.25 11.03
CA GLY A 59 28.82 12.31 10.08
C GLY A 59 28.67 11.87 8.62
N LYS A 60 29.16 10.67 8.28
CA LYS A 60 28.99 10.09 6.93
C LYS A 60 27.52 9.84 6.60
N GLN A 61 26.75 9.29 7.55
CA GLN A 61 25.33 9.06 7.36
C GLN A 61 24.55 10.36 7.14
N ALA A 62 24.84 11.41 7.91
CA ALA A 62 24.24 12.73 7.73
C ALA A 62 24.55 13.31 6.34
N GLN A 63 25.77 13.13 5.84
CA GLN A 63 26.15 13.54 4.49
C GLN A 63 25.36 12.78 3.41
N SER A 64 25.21 11.46 3.55
CA SER A 64 24.39 10.66 2.63
C SER A 64 22.92 11.06 2.64
N ILE A 65 22.35 11.36 3.82
CA ILE A 65 20.97 11.86 3.92
C ILE A 65 20.81 13.18 3.16
N ASN A 66 21.75 14.11 3.32
CA ASN A 66 21.70 15.40 2.61
C ASN A 66 21.80 15.22 1.08
N GLN A 67 22.59 14.26 0.60
CA GLN A 67 22.65 13.92 -0.82
C GLN A 67 21.32 13.34 -1.33
N ILE A 68 20.68 12.46 -0.55
CA ILE A 68 19.35 11.92 -0.90
C ILE A 68 18.32 13.03 -0.95
N LEU A 69 18.28 13.92 0.05
CA LEU A 69 17.35 15.05 0.08
C LEU A 69 17.51 15.97 -1.14
N ALA A 70 18.75 16.22 -1.59
CA ALA A 70 19.01 16.96 -2.82
C ALA A 70 18.43 16.25 -4.05
N SER A 71 18.68 14.94 -4.19
CA SER A 71 18.14 14.16 -5.31
C SER A 71 16.61 14.10 -5.34
N LEU A 72 15.96 14.00 -4.18
CA LEU A 72 14.49 14.03 -4.07
C LEU A 72 13.93 15.39 -4.48
N ALA A 73 14.60 16.49 -4.12
CA ALA A 73 14.19 17.83 -4.54
C ALA A 73 14.28 18.00 -6.07
N ASP A 74 15.31 17.43 -6.70
CA ASP A 74 15.45 17.46 -8.15
C ASP A 74 14.39 16.59 -8.85
N LEU A 75 14.12 15.39 -8.34
CA LEU A 75 13.05 14.53 -8.86
C LEU A 75 11.66 15.17 -8.72
N ALA A 76 11.40 15.88 -7.62
CA ALA A 76 10.15 16.62 -7.42
C ALA A 76 9.99 17.72 -8.48
N LYS A 77 11.05 18.47 -8.80
CA LYS A 77 11.03 19.46 -9.88
C LYS A 77 10.79 18.82 -11.24
N GLU A 78 11.47 17.70 -11.54
CA GLU A 78 11.27 16.97 -12.78
C GLU A 78 9.83 16.46 -12.91
N THR A 79 9.25 15.99 -11.82
CA THR A 79 7.84 15.55 -11.76
C THR A 79 6.88 16.70 -12.06
N GLU A 80 7.10 17.89 -11.49
CA GLU A 80 6.28 19.06 -11.78
C GLU A 80 6.42 19.52 -13.24
N VAL A 81 7.63 19.48 -13.81
CA VAL A 81 7.85 19.74 -15.24
C VAL A 81 7.17 18.69 -16.11
N TYR A 82 7.25 17.41 -15.74
CA TYR A 82 6.60 16.32 -16.46
C TYR A 82 5.09 16.46 -16.42
N LYS A 83 4.50 16.76 -15.25
CA LYS A 83 3.07 17.07 -15.09
C LYS A 83 2.68 18.26 -15.96
N ALA A 84 3.42 19.37 -15.91
CA ALA A 84 3.11 20.54 -16.73
C ALA A 84 3.21 20.27 -18.25
N LYS A 85 4.11 19.36 -18.67
CA LYS A 85 4.33 19.00 -20.07
C LYS A 85 3.34 17.96 -20.60
N HIS A 86 2.91 17.00 -19.77
CA HIS A 86 2.10 15.85 -20.21
C HIS A 86 0.68 15.83 -19.66
N ILE A 87 0.42 16.59 -18.59
CA ILE A 87 -0.90 16.89 -18.08
C ILE A 87 -1.16 18.36 -18.40
N GLN A 88 -1.38 18.67 -19.67
CA GLN A 88 -2.38 19.70 -19.93
C GLN A 88 -3.68 19.13 -19.36
N GLU A 89 -4.43 19.90 -18.59
CA GLU A 89 -5.84 19.61 -18.36
C GLU A 89 -6.50 19.67 -19.74
N VAL A 90 -6.49 18.53 -20.45
CA VAL A 90 -7.14 18.39 -21.74
C VAL A 90 -8.63 18.32 -21.42
N GLY A 91 -9.24 19.49 -21.28
CA GLY A 91 -10.70 19.60 -21.26
C GLY A 91 -11.28 18.98 -22.52
N LEU A 92 -12.57 18.62 -22.47
CA LEU A 92 -13.30 18.02 -23.60
C LEU A 92 -13.01 18.75 -24.93
N ASN A 93 -12.99 20.09 -24.91
CA ASN A 93 -12.73 20.92 -26.07
C ASN A 93 -11.31 20.74 -26.62
N THR A 94 -10.29 20.66 -25.77
CA THR A 94 -8.89 20.40 -26.17
C THR A 94 -8.72 18.97 -26.71
N TRP A 95 -9.48 18.00 -26.19
CA TRP A 95 -9.48 16.63 -26.72
C TRP A 95 -10.20 16.56 -28.06
N GLN A 96 -11.25 17.34 -28.27
CA GLN A 96 -11.93 17.47 -29.57
C GLN A 96 -11.06 18.17 -30.62
N GLU A 97 -10.17 19.09 -30.21
CA GLU A 97 -9.24 19.80 -31.09
C GLU A 97 -7.93 19.02 -31.37
N LEU A 98 -7.30 18.40 -30.35
CA LEU A 98 -6.00 17.71 -30.45
C LEU A 98 -6.12 16.18 -30.55
N GLY A 99 -7.09 15.60 -29.84
CA GLY A 99 -7.50 14.22 -30.06
C GLY A 99 -8.26 14.20 -31.37
N ASN A 100 -7.80 13.39 -32.32
CA ASN A 100 -8.37 13.42 -33.66
C ASN A 100 -9.73 12.69 -33.63
N PHE A 101 -10.75 13.35 -33.07
CA PHE A 101 -12.13 12.90 -33.03
C PHE A 101 -12.62 12.58 -34.43
N ASN A 102 -12.24 13.42 -35.40
CA ASN A 102 -12.49 13.17 -36.83
C ASN A 102 -11.83 11.87 -37.30
N PHE A 103 -10.62 11.54 -36.84
CA PHE A 103 -9.99 10.26 -37.15
C PHE A 103 -10.72 9.08 -36.50
N LEU A 104 -11.02 9.14 -35.20
CA LEU A 104 -11.73 8.08 -34.50
C LEU A 104 -13.10 7.80 -35.14
N THR A 105 -13.87 8.86 -35.41
CA THR A 105 -15.14 8.75 -36.13
C THR A 105 -14.93 8.27 -37.57
N SER A 106 -13.89 8.72 -38.29
CA SER A 106 -13.60 8.24 -39.65
C SER A 106 -13.23 6.76 -39.73
N ILE A 107 -12.73 6.17 -38.63
CA ILE A 107 -12.43 4.73 -38.54
C ILE A 107 -13.51 3.94 -37.78
N GLY A 108 -14.66 4.57 -37.50
CA GLY A 108 -15.86 3.89 -37.02
C GLY A 108 -16.07 3.86 -35.50
N TYR A 109 -15.33 4.65 -34.71
CA TYR A 109 -15.63 4.83 -33.29
C TYR A 109 -16.81 5.77 -33.09
N LEU A 110 -17.67 5.43 -32.12
CA LEU A 110 -18.83 6.21 -31.71
C LEU A 110 -18.52 6.96 -30.40
N GLU A 111 -18.93 8.22 -30.31
CA GLU A 111 -18.96 8.93 -29.03
C GLU A 111 -20.17 8.50 -28.22
N LEU A 112 -19.94 8.06 -26.98
CA LEU A 112 -21.00 7.68 -26.05
C LEU A 112 -20.84 8.48 -24.76
N PRO A 113 -21.90 9.17 -24.30
CA PRO A 113 -21.86 9.88 -23.03
C PRO A 113 -21.79 8.87 -21.89
N LEU A 114 -20.76 9.00 -21.06
CA LEU A 114 -20.65 8.24 -19.81
C LEU A 114 -21.42 8.97 -18.71
N LEU A 115 -22.23 8.22 -17.98
CA LEU A 115 -22.87 8.66 -16.76
C LEU A 115 -21.97 8.27 -15.57
N ARG A 116 -22.02 9.09 -14.52
CA ARG A 116 -21.33 8.83 -13.26
C ARG A 116 -22.27 9.18 -12.12
N LYS A 117 -23.33 8.40 -11.97
CA LYS A 117 -24.31 8.52 -10.87
C LYS A 117 -23.86 7.77 -9.63
N SER A 118 -22.86 6.89 -9.76
CA SER A 118 -22.15 6.20 -8.71
C SER A 118 -20.63 6.44 -8.80
N ASP A 119 -19.85 5.72 -7.99
CA ASP A 119 -18.38 5.68 -8.13
C ASP A 119 -17.91 4.97 -9.41
N TYR A 120 -18.83 4.32 -10.13
CA TYR A 120 -18.57 3.62 -11.39
C TYR A 120 -19.03 4.44 -12.60
N PHE A 121 -18.47 4.12 -13.77
CA PHE A 121 -18.97 4.66 -15.03
C PHE A 121 -20.14 3.82 -15.52
N GLU A 122 -21.27 4.47 -15.77
CA GLU A 122 -22.45 3.82 -16.34
C GLU A 122 -22.65 4.27 -17.79
N ILE A 123 -23.19 3.37 -18.61
CA ILE A 123 -23.62 3.63 -19.97
C ILE A 123 -25.12 3.39 -20.03
N GLN A 124 -25.85 4.32 -20.63
CA GLN A 124 -27.24 4.11 -20.98
C GLN A 124 -27.32 3.42 -22.34
N LEU A 125 -28.09 2.34 -22.40
CA LEU A 125 -28.43 1.64 -23.63
C LEU A 125 -29.95 1.41 -23.70
N THR A 126 -30.44 0.87 -24.81
CA THR A 126 -31.85 0.50 -24.98
C THR A 126 -31.97 -0.98 -25.28
N ILE A 127 -32.84 -1.66 -24.54
CA ILE A 127 -33.26 -3.04 -24.80
C ILE A 127 -34.72 -3.00 -25.26
N GLY A 128 -34.95 -3.38 -26.51
CA GLY A 128 -36.24 -3.15 -27.18
C GLY A 128 -36.51 -1.65 -27.30
N GLU A 129 -37.44 -1.17 -26.48
CA GLU A 129 -37.83 0.25 -26.38
C GLU A 129 -37.56 0.84 -24.98
N GLN A 130 -37.00 0.06 -24.06
CA GLN A 130 -36.77 0.47 -22.68
C GLN A 130 -35.30 0.82 -22.43
N ASN A 131 -35.07 1.90 -21.69
CA ASN A 131 -33.73 2.25 -21.22
C ASN A 131 -33.22 1.20 -20.23
N ALA A 132 -31.92 0.90 -20.35
CA ALA A 132 -31.17 0.11 -19.40
C ALA A 132 -29.83 0.79 -19.08
N PHE A 133 -29.35 0.59 -17.86
CA PHE A 133 -28.10 1.15 -17.38
C PHE A 133 -27.10 0.04 -17.09
N PHE A 134 -25.94 0.13 -17.72
CA PHE A 134 -24.88 -0.87 -17.61
C PHE A 134 -23.62 -0.26 -17.04
N LEU A 135 -22.84 -1.01 -16.25
CA LEU A 135 -21.50 -0.58 -15.89
C LEU A 135 -20.53 -0.77 -17.07
N LEU A 136 -19.66 0.22 -17.30
CA LEU A 136 -18.54 0.07 -18.21
C LEU A 136 -17.39 -0.66 -17.49
N ASP A 137 -17.32 -1.98 -17.71
CA ASP A 137 -16.27 -2.83 -17.15
C ASP A 137 -15.35 -3.38 -18.25
N THR A 138 -14.19 -2.73 -18.46
CA THR A 138 -13.17 -3.20 -19.40
C THR A 138 -12.46 -4.48 -18.93
N GLY A 139 -12.63 -4.88 -17.67
CA GLY A 139 -12.12 -6.13 -17.11
C GLY A 139 -13.05 -7.32 -17.32
N ALA A 140 -14.30 -7.09 -17.73
CA ALA A 140 -15.25 -8.14 -18.01
C ALA A 140 -14.98 -8.79 -19.37
N SER A 141 -14.92 -10.12 -19.40
CA SER A 141 -14.76 -10.88 -20.65
C SER A 141 -16.08 -11.04 -21.41
N GLN A 142 -17.22 -10.79 -20.75
CA GLN A 142 -18.57 -10.91 -21.31
C GLN A 142 -19.46 -9.79 -20.76
N THR A 143 -20.42 -9.35 -21.57
CA THR A 143 -21.52 -8.52 -21.09
C THR A 143 -22.51 -9.41 -20.33
N VAL A 144 -22.84 -8.99 -19.11
CA VAL A 144 -23.81 -9.68 -18.25
C VAL A 144 -25.02 -8.76 -18.02
N MET A 145 -26.16 -9.36 -17.68
CA MET A 145 -27.37 -8.64 -17.29
C MET A 145 -27.86 -9.22 -15.98
N ASP A 146 -28.41 -8.37 -15.12
CA ASP A 146 -29.03 -8.81 -13.87
C ASP A 146 -30.26 -9.68 -14.14
N ILE A 147 -30.29 -10.86 -13.54
CA ILE A 147 -31.36 -11.85 -13.76
C ILE A 147 -32.74 -11.34 -13.33
N GLU A 148 -32.85 -10.64 -12.21
CA GLU A 148 -34.15 -10.16 -11.70
C GLU A 148 -34.66 -8.99 -12.55
N ARG A 149 -33.75 -8.09 -12.93
CA ARG A 149 -34.10 -6.91 -13.72
C ARG A 149 -34.32 -7.25 -15.19
N ALA A 150 -33.75 -8.33 -15.70
CA ALA A 150 -34.01 -8.83 -17.04
C ALA A 150 -35.52 -9.05 -17.30
N GLU A 151 -36.28 -9.44 -16.27
CA GLU A 151 -37.72 -9.72 -16.37
C GLU A 151 -38.56 -8.53 -16.84
N ARG A 152 -38.08 -7.29 -16.65
CA ARG A 152 -38.81 -6.08 -17.06
C ARG A 152 -38.76 -5.84 -18.58
N PHE A 153 -37.88 -6.52 -19.30
CA PHE A 153 -37.65 -6.30 -20.73
C PHE A 153 -38.32 -7.39 -21.55
N GLU A 154 -39.39 -7.05 -22.27
CA GLU A 154 -40.08 -7.98 -23.19
C GLU A 154 -39.18 -8.50 -24.33
N SER A 155 -38.09 -7.78 -24.62
CA SER A 155 -37.12 -8.14 -25.66
C SER A 155 -36.05 -9.13 -25.18
N VAL A 156 -36.08 -9.56 -23.91
CA VAL A 156 -35.23 -10.61 -23.36
C VAL A 156 -35.92 -11.95 -23.54
N ILE A 157 -35.32 -12.84 -24.31
CA ILE A 157 -35.82 -14.21 -24.54
C ILE A 157 -34.86 -15.16 -23.86
N LEU A 158 -35.33 -15.85 -22.81
CA LEU A 158 -34.52 -16.83 -22.10
C LEU A 158 -34.18 -18.03 -22.99
N GLU A 159 -32.91 -18.43 -22.95
CA GLU A 159 -32.42 -19.63 -23.61
C GLU A 159 -32.16 -20.74 -22.58
N GLU A 160 -32.36 -21.98 -23.02
CA GLU A 160 -31.99 -23.15 -22.24
C GLU A 160 -30.48 -23.40 -22.43
N SER A 161 -29.66 -22.99 -21.46
CA SER A 161 -28.20 -23.22 -21.51
C SER A 161 -27.80 -24.45 -20.71
N GLN A 162 -26.94 -25.27 -21.32
CA GLN A 162 -26.38 -26.48 -20.70
C GLN A 162 -24.99 -26.24 -20.07
N THR A 163 -24.45 -25.02 -20.17
CA THR A 163 -23.08 -24.70 -19.73
C THR A 163 -23.10 -23.68 -18.60
N THR A 164 -22.43 -24.00 -17.51
CA THR A 164 -22.17 -23.07 -16.40
C THR A 164 -20.96 -22.22 -16.72
N VAL A 165 -21.12 -20.90 -16.68
CA VAL A 165 -20.02 -19.92 -16.74
C VAL A 165 -19.82 -19.35 -15.35
N ASN A 166 -18.56 -19.34 -14.88
CA ASN A 166 -18.20 -18.76 -13.60
C ASN A 166 -17.68 -17.34 -13.78
N TYR A 167 -18.11 -16.46 -12.89
CA TYR A 167 -17.74 -15.05 -12.82
C TYR A 167 -17.02 -14.79 -11.50
N SER A 168 -15.94 -14.02 -11.57
CA SER A 168 -15.15 -13.62 -10.42
C SER A 168 -14.96 -12.10 -10.47
N GLY A 169 -15.24 -11.39 -9.39
CA GLY A 169 -15.07 -9.94 -9.36
C GLY A 169 -15.16 -9.33 -7.97
N ILE A 170 -15.29 -8.00 -7.90
CA ILE A 170 -15.40 -7.22 -6.65
C ILE A 170 -16.64 -7.67 -5.84
N GLY A 171 -17.68 -8.19 -6.51
CA GLY A 171 -18.87 -8.78 -5.89
C GLY A 171 -18.72 -10.24 -5.43
N GLY A 172 -17.54 -10.84 -5.52
CA GLY A 172 -17.29 -12.25 -5.14
C GLY A 172 -17.27 -13.21 -6.34
N GLN A 173 -17.60 -14.47 -6.07
CA GLN A 173 -17.73 -15.52 -7.08
C GLN A 173 -19.21 -15.76 -7.37
N SER A 174 -19.60 -15.73 -8.63
CA SER A 174 -20.95 -16.05 -9.09
C SER A 174 -20.88 -17.03 -10.25
N SER A 175 -21.98 -17.72 -10.55
CA SER A 175 -22.06 -18.57 -11.73
C SER A 175 -23.40 -18.35 -12.42
N SER A 176 -23.39 -18.43 -13.75
CA SER A 176 -24.59 -18.39 -14.56
C SER A 176 -24.68 -19.62 -15.43
N THR A 177 -25.86 -20.23 -15.43
CA THR A 177 -26.28 -21.22 -16.41
C THR A 177 -27.38 -20.66 -17.31
N GLN A 178 -27.66 -19.36 -17.24
CA GLN A 178 -28.78 -18.75 -17.95
C GLN A 178 -28.24 -17.75 -18.96
N VAL A 179 -28.64 -17.97 -20.21
CA VAL A 179 -28.34 -17.08 -21.32
C VAL A 179 -29.66 -16.53 -21.81
N ALA A 180 -29.67 -15.29 -22.27
CA ALA A 180 -30.81 -14.72 -22.95
C ALA A 180 -30.38 -14.14 -24.30
N THR A 181 -31.27 -14.27 -25.28
CA THR A 181 -31.18 -13.50 -26.52
C THR A 181 -31.94 -12.19 -26.34
N ILE A 182 -31.21 -11.09 -26.52
CA ILE A 182 -31.77 -9.74 -26.59
C ILE A 182 -32.15 -9.48 -28.05
N SER A 183 -33.45 -9.46 -28.34
CA SER A 183 -33.96 -9.33 -29.72
C SER A 183 -33.51 -8.01 -30.38
N LYS A 184 -33.44 -6.93 -29.59
CA LYS A 184 -32.94 -5.61 -30.02
C LYS A 184 -32.18 -4.93 -28.89
N LEU A 185 -30.90 -4.67 -29.12
CA LEU A 185 -30.03 -3.88 -28.26
C LEU A 185 -29.56 -2.65 -29.04
N ALA A 186 -29.58 -1.47 -28.42
CA ALA A 186 -29.03 -0.26 -29.03
C ALA A 186 -28.18 0.53 -28.05
N ILE A 187 -27.05 1.05 -28.52
CA ILE A 187 -26.13 1.92 -27.78
C ILE A 187 -25.77 3.10 -28.69
N GLY A 188 -26.28 4.28 -28.38
CA GLY A 188 -26.22 5.43 -29.29
C GLY A 188 -26.84 5.08 -30.65
N ASP A 189 -26.08 5.31 -31.73
CA ASP A 189 -26.53 5.05 -33.11
C ASP A 189 -26.33 3.59 -33.55
N ILE A 190 -25.68 2.76 -32.73
CA ILE A 190 -25.42 1.35 -33.06
C ILE A 190 -26.56 0.50 -32.50
N SER A 191 -27.16 -0.33 -33.36
CA SER A 191 -28.14 -1.32 -32.95
C SER A 191 -27.75 -2.72 -33.40
N GLU A 192 -27.90 -3.69 -32.52
CA GLU A 192 -27.68 -5.10 -32.77
C GLU A 192 -29.01 -5.86 -32.59
N GLN A 193 -29.20 -6.92 -33.37
CA GLN A 193 -30.34 -7.81 -33.24
C GLN A 193 -29.88 -9.17 -32.74
N ASN A 194 -30.71 -9.81 -31.92
CA ASN A 194 -30.49 -11.17 -31.41
C ASN A 194 -29.11 -11.34 -30.71
N ARG A 195 -28.75 -10.37 -29.86
CA ARG A 195 -27.49 -10.41 -29.10
C ARG A 195 -27.64 -11.33 -27.90
N GLN A 196 -26.77 -12.34 -27.80
CA GLN A 196 -26.70 -13.18 -26.60
C GLN A 196 -26.04 -12.44 -25.44
N MET A 197 -26.61 -12.60 -24.25
CA MET A 197 -26.09 -12.09 -22.98
C MET A 197 -26.27 -13.13 -21.87
N HIS A 198 -25.34 -13.14 -20.93
CA HIS A 198 -25.46 -13.99 -19.74
C HIS A 198 -26.28 -13.29 -18.66
N LEU A 199 -27.19 -14.03 -18.01
CA LEU A 199 -27.93 -13.54 -16.87
C LEU A 199 -27.22 -13.94 -15.57
N VAL A 200 -26.83 -12.97 -14.76
CA VAL A 200 -26.11 -13.17 -13.50
C VAL A 200 -26.90 -12.48 -12.39
N ASP A 201 -26.90 -13.04 -11.18
CA ASP A 201 -27.43 -12.34 -10.01
C ASP A 201 -26.48 -11.19 -9.63
N LEU A 202 -26.91 -9.94 -9.89
CA LEU A 202 -26.20 -8.73 -9.51
C LEU A 202 -26.80 -8.10 -8.24
N GLY A 203 -27.64 -8.82 -7.49
CA GLY A 203 -28.33 -8.33 -6.29
C GLY A 203 -27.40 -7.75 -5.23
N HIS A 204 -26.23 -8.37 -5.00
CA HIS A 204 -25.21 -7.84 -4.09
C HIS A 204 -24.64 -6.49 -4.57
N ILE A 205 -24.39 -6.35 -5.89
CA ILE A 205 -23.89 -5.10 -6.48
C ILE A 205 -24.98 -4.03 -6.41
N ASN A 206 -26.21 -4.36 -6.78
CA ASN A 206 -27.34 -3.44 -6.74
C ASN A 206 -27.67 -2.97 -5.33
N THR A 207 -27.55 -3.84 -4.32
CA THR A 207 -27.68 -3.47 -2.90
C THR A 207 -26.59 -2.49 -2.48
N MET A 208 -25.33 -2.80 -2.81
CA MET A 208 -24.19 -1.92 -2.52
C MET A 208 -24.34 -0.53 -3.17
N LEU A 209 -24.81 -0.46 -4.43
CA LEU A 209 -25.07 0.81 -5.11
C LEU A 209 -26.15 1.61 -4.39
N GLN A 210 -27.24 0.95 -3.99
CA GLN A 210 -28.33 1.61 -3.26
C GLN A 210 -27.90 2.12 -1.88
N ASP A 211 -27.07 1.36 -1.16
CA ASP A 211 -26.49 1.78 0.13
C ASP A 211 -25.66 3.08 -0.01
N HIS A 212 -25.11 3.32 -1.20
CA HIS A 212 -24.37 4.53 -1.55
C HIS A 212 -25.20 5.56 -2.33
N SER A 213 -26.54 5.50 -2.24
CA SER A 213 -27.49 6.42 -2.89
C SER A 213 -27.40 6.44 -4.43
N ALA A 214 -26.87 5.38 -5.05
CA ALA A 214 -26.90 5.18 -6.49
C ALA A 214 -28.10 4.32 -6.92
N TYR A 215 -28.46 4.43 -8.19
CA TYR A 215 -29.53 3.62 -8.78
C TYR A 215 -29.02 2.21 -9.11
N PRO A 216 -29.89 1.18 -9.03
CA PRO A 216 -29.54 -0.15 -9.50
C PRO A 216 -29.27 -0.16 -11.01
N ILE A 217 -28.33 -1.01 -11.42
CA ILE A 217 -27.93 -1.28 -12.80
C ILE A 217 -28.68 -2.50 -13.32
N ASP A 218 -28.85 -2.55 -14.64
CA ASP A 218 -29.41 -3.69 -15.35
C ASP A 218 -28.32 -4.67 -15.84
N GLY A 219 -27.03 -4.29 -15.84
CA GLY A 219 -25.92 -5.15 -16.23
C GLY A 219 -24.53 -4.53 -16.09
#